data_AF-A0A542MD84-F1
#
_entry.id   AF-A0A542MD84-F1
#
_cell.length_a   1.000
_cell.length_b   1.000
_cell.length_c   1.000
_cell.angle_alpha   90.00
_cell.angle_beta   90.00
_cell.angle_gamma   90.00
#
_symmetry.space_group_name_H-M   'P 1'
#
loop_
_entity.id
_entity.type
_entity.pdbx_description
1 polymer ?
#
loop_
_entity_poly.entity_id
_entity_poly.type
_entity_poly.pdbx_seq_one_letter_code
_entity_poly.pdbx_strand_id
1 'polypeptide(L)'
;MIKLNHASGRTLDAARTVTLAAGVLGVLCAGPVQAAPKAPKATAASDVLADFHLLAQQRPWTCATPSALPNVQGIAAGDAACAWQNRLSRRSWTWSGDAAASCISHPARWWAWAQSALPPQAVRSVWHANWNSHATLLAIGEQRRLLLVRRERGGQWAATEWRWDPNPRPATRRWQQGRWQALVDAAARGAGSSPPQSAAVAPDTTRLQAVFAAVLGGRAGEIGSDGMAMDAGGLCIGLSNPLPGQSTLPLSYNAADSRLEQRAASHLQLSRQFPNAVWLTPFKLLALPAAPAAGAKYLATWLEGDDLKSQLWMPARGDGRAIRVRMSTRLAPGLGAHPEAAPVVKARQAVEHELEALAAQWAVRHE
;
A
#
# COMPACT_ATOMS: atom_id res chain seq x y z
N MET A 1 47.49 2.37 -41.55
CA MET A 1 47.33 3.71 -42.14
C MET A 1 46.82 4.65 -41.06
N ILE A 2 47.65 5.60 -40.64
CA ILE A 2 47.39 6.61 -39.61
C ILE A 2 47.04 7.91 -40.35
N LYS A 3 46.03 8.66 -39.87
CA LYS A 3 46.02 10.13 -39.97
C LYS A 3 45.46 10.73 -38.69
N LEU A 4 46.39 11.29 -37.91
CA LEU A 4 46.20 12.28 -36.86
C LEU A 4 45.79 13.63 -37.47
N ASN A 5 45.10 14.46 -36.69
CA ASN A 5 45.30 15.92 -36.72
C ASN A 5 45.13 16.52 -35.31
N HIS A 6 46.26 16.99 -34.77
CA HIS A 6 46.39 18.12 -33.85
C HIS A 6 45.95 19.43 -34.56
N ALA A 7 45.75 20.61 -33.97
CA ALA A 7 46.47 21.32 -32.90
C ALA A 7 45.62 22.54 -32.44
N SER A 8 45.70 22.96 -31.17
CA SER A 8 46.41 24.16 -30.64
C SER A 8 45.67 25.50 -30.83
N GLY A 9 45.63 26.49 -29.93
CA GLY A 9 46.34 26.81 -28.68
C GLY A 9 45.50 27.80 -27.83
N ARG A 10 45.75 27.98 -26.51
CA ARG A 10 46.65 28.99 -25.88
C ARG A 10 46.34 30.43 -26.35
N THR A 11 46.16 31.48 -25.54
CA THR A 11 46.77 31.86 -24.24
C THR A 11 46.21 33.22 -23.74
N LEU A 12 46.23 33.40 -22.41
CA LEU A 12 46.67 34.57 -21.61
C LEU A 12 45.95 35.94 -21.66
N ASP A 13 45.63 36.39 -20.44
CA ASP A 13 45.88 37.69 -19.81
C ASP A 13 45.51 39.01 -20.52
N ALA A 14 44.75 39.85 -19.82
CA ALA A 14 45.24 41.16 -19.40
C ALA A 14 44.31 41.81 -18.38
N ALA A 15 44.85 42.06 -17.20
CA ALA A 15 44.35 43.05 -16.26
C ALA A 15 44.43 44.46 -16.86
N ARG A 16 43.47 45.34 -16.53
CA ARG A 16 43.75 46.77 -16.35
C ARG A 16 42.72 47.46 -15.46
N THR A 17 43.31 48.26 -14.60
CA THR A 17 42.87 48.95 -13.40
C THR A 17 42.46 50.40 -13.68
N VAL A 18 42.06 51.09 -12.59
CA VAL A 18 42.03 52.56 -12.34
C VAL A 18 40.78 53.29 -12.93
N THR A 19 40.03 54.21 -12.29
CA THR A 19 40.26 55.10 -11.12
C THR A 19 38.94 55.73 -10.61
N LEU A 20 38.85 55.93 -9.29
CA LEU A 20 38.26 57.05 -8.50
C LEU A 20 37.12 57.93 -9.07
N ALA A 21 36.05 58.07 -8.28
CA ALA A 21 35.46 59.38 -7.94
C ALA A 21 34.75 59.33 -6.59
N ALA A 22 35.01 60.35 -5.77
CA ALA A 22 34.52 60.57 -4.42
C ALA A 22 33.10 61.17 -4.38
N GLY A 23 32.39 60.95 -3.27
CA GLY A 23 31.16 61.66 -2.92
C GLY A 23 30.75 61.37 -1.49
N VAL A 24 30.97 62.33 -0.59
CA VAL A 24 30.56 62.34 0.82
C VAL A 24 29.25 63.16 0.96
N LEU A 25 28.51 62.94 2.06
CA LEU A 25 27.22 63.51 2.51
C LEU A 25 25.97 62.87 1.86
N GLY A 26 24.96 62.38 2.59
CA GLY A 26 24.74 62.40 4.03
C GLY A 26 23.38 61.78 4.42
N VAL A 27 22.98 62.08 5.65
CA VAL A 27 21.65 61.96 6.25
C VAL A 27 21.27 60.60 6.86
N LEU A 28 21.18 60.66 8.19
CA LEU A 28 20.53 59.73 9.11
C LEU A 28 19.06 59.48 8.71
N CYS A 29 18.70 58.20 8.52
CA CYS A 29 17.33 57.72 8.70
C CYS A 29 17.38 56.41 9.48
N ALA A 30 17.20 56.49 10.80
CA ALA A 30 16.88 55.35 11.63
C ALA A 30 15.44 54.90 11.30
N GLY A 31 15.32 53.92 10.40
CA GLY A 31 14.06 53.21 10.17
C GLY A 31 13.83 52.18 11.27
N PRO A 32 12.58 51.95 11.71
CA PRO A 32 12.30 50.91 12.68
C PRO A 32 12.62 49.55 12.05
N VAL A 33 13.48 48.77 12.72
CA VAL A 33 13.64 47.35 12.45
C VAL A 33 12.29 46.68 12.74
N GLN A 34 11.48 46.51 11.69
CA GLN A 34 10.34 45.61 11.73
C GLN A 34 10.90 44.20 11.91
N ALA A 35 10.82 43.73 13.16
CA ALA A 35 11.06 42.33 13.48
C ALA A 35 10.19 41.49 12.53
N ALA A 36 10.84 40.64 11.74
CA ALA A 36 10.17 39.68 10.87
C ALA A 36 9.12 38.91 11.69
N PRO A 37 7.88 38.77 11.21
CA PRO A 37 6.86 38.01 11.92
C PRO A 37 7.39 36.61 12.16
N LYS A 38 7.51 36.27 13.44
CA LYS A 38 7.95 34.96 13.93
C LYS A 38 7.09 33.91 13.23
N ALA A 39 7.70 33.11 12.36
CA ALA A 39 7.01 32.03 11.67
C ALA A 39 6.22 31.21 12.71
N PRO A 40 4.91 30.98 12.51
CA PRO A 40 4.12 30.25 13.48
C PRO A 40 4.75 28.88 13.70
N LYS A 41 5.16 28.66 14.95
CA LYS A 41 5.79 27.43 15.44
C LYS A 41 4.88 26.26 15.03
N ALA A 42 5.41 25.30 14.27
CA ALA A 42 4.71 24.13 13.73
C ALA A 42 4.22 23.12 14.80
N THR A 43 3.96 23.58 16.03
CA THR A 43 3.59 22.78 17.20
C THR A 43 2.09 22.62 17.39
N ALA A 44 1.22 23.48 16.85
CA ALA A 44 -0.22 23.45 17.18
C ALA A 44 -1.04 22.32 16.51
N ALA A 45 -0.54 21.72 15.43
CA ALA A 45 -1.29 20.73 14.65
C ALA A 45 -1.30 19.33 15.26
N SER A 46 -0.17 18.89 15.81
CA SER A 46 -0.04 17.54 16.41
C SER A 46 -0.92 17.38 17.65
N ASP A 47 -1.17 18.50 18.31
CA ASP A 47 -1.87 18.56 19.58
C ASP A 47 -3.37 18.24 19.41
N VAL A 48 -3.99 18.64 18.28
CA VAL A 48 -5.41 18.37 18.01
C VAL A 48 -5.69 16.88 17.73
N LEU A 49 -4.71 16.14 17.18
CA LEU A 49 -4.84 14.69 16.97
C LEU A 49 -4.68 13.91 18.27
N ALA A 50 -3.82 14.38 19.17
CA ALA A 50 -3.53 13.73 20.43
C ALA A 50 -4.55 14.09 21.53
N ASP A 51 -5.01 15.34 21.55
CA ASP A 51 -5.87 15.89 22.59
C ASP A 51 -7.28 16.18 22.07
N PHE A 52 -8.24 15.39 22.54
CA PHE A 52 -9.63 15.53 22.18
C PHE A 52 -10.28 16.82 22.74
N HIS A 53 -9.80 17.32 23.87
CA HIS A 53 -10.32 18.55 24.48
C HIS A 53 -10.02 19.78 23.61
N LEU A 54 -8.84 19.84 22.98
CA LEU A 54 -8.46 20.94 22.09
C LEU A 54 -9.36 21.01 20.85
N LEU A 55 -9.77 19.86 20.31
CA LEU A 55 -10.73 19.81 19.22
C LEU A 55 -12.15 20.17 19.69
N ALA A 56 -12.61 19.55 20.77
CA ALA A 56 -13.98 19.63 21.23
C ALA A 56 -14.32 20.99 21.87
N GLN A 57 -13.34 21.67 22.47
CA GLN A 57 -13.48 22.88 23.31
C GLN A 57 -14.41 22.70 24.52
N GLN A 58 -14.57 21.46 24.98
CA GLN A 58 -15.34 21.07 26.15
C GLN A 58 -14.74 19.80 26.73
N ARG A 59 -15.14 19.41 27.94
CA ARG A 59 -14.75 18.13 28.52
C ARG A 59 -15.50 16.99 27.81
N PRO A 60 -14.83 16.12 27.02
CA PRO A 60 -15.44 14.92 26.52
C PRO A 60 -15.89 13.97 27.64
N TRP A 61 -16.88 13.16 27.32
CA TRP A 61 -17.47 12.16 28.21
C TRP A 61 -17.51 10.80 27.50
N THR A 62 -17.77 9.72 28.25
CA THR A 62 -17.92 8.38 27.67
C THR A 62 -19.17 8.30 26.81
N CYS A 63 -19.04 7.85 25.56
CA CYS A 63 -20.19 7.72 24.67
C CYS A 63 -21.26 6.78 25.27
N ALA A 64 -22.54 7.18 25.19
CA ALA A 64 -23.67 6.47 25.81
C ALA A 64 -23.94 5.06 25.26
N THR A 65 -23.35 4.70 24.12
CA THR A 65 -23.51 3.37 23.52
C THR A 65 -22.12 2.78 23.26
N PRO A 66 -21.68 1.77 24.02
CA PRO A 66 -20.57 0.94 23.59
C PRO A 66 -21.08 0.15 22.39
N SER A 67 -20.76 0.60 21.19
CA SER A 67 -20.89 -0.28 20.02
C SER A 67 -20.01 -1.49 20.31
N ALA A 68 -20.62 -2.66 20.57
CA ALA A 68 -19.93 -3.93 20.61
C ALA A 68 -19.19 -4.06 19.28
N LEU A 69 -17.88 -3.84 19.30
CA LEU A 69 -17.08 -3.95 18.10
C LEU A 69 -16.51 -5.36 18.06
N PRO A 70 -16.38 -5.94 16.85
CA PRO A 70 -15.58 -7.13 16.69
C PRO A 70 -14.18 -6.86 17.22
N ASN A 71 -13.65 -7.77 18.05
CA ASN A 71 -12.22 -7.78 18.33
C ASN A 71 -11.49 -7.97 17.00
N VAL A 72 -10.72 -6.96 16.57
CA VAL A 72 -9.68 -7.18 15.56
C VAL A 72 -8.65 -8.06 16.24
N GLN A 73 -8.37 -9.25 15.70
CA GLN A 73 -7.55 -10.28 16.35
C GLN A 73 -6.31 -9.71 17.08
N GLY A 74 -6.36 -9.71 18.42
CA GLY A 74 -5.27 -9.24 19.27
C GLY A 74 -5.14 -7.71 19.44
N ILE A 75 -6.11 -6.91 18.99
CA ILE A 75 -6.12 -5.44 19.13
C ILE A 75 -7.31 -5.00 19.97
N ALA A 76 -7.04 -4.66 21.23
CA ALA A 76 -8.05 -4.14 22.14
C ALA A 76 -8.44 -2.70 21.76
N ALA A 77 -9.74 -2.44 21.76
CA ALA A 77 -10.27 -1.09 21.61
C ALA A 77 -10.26 -0.37 22.96
N GLY A 78 -9.82 0.89 22.98
CA GLY A 78 -10.11 1.79 24.08
C GLY A 78 -11.56 2.27 24.07
N ASP A 79 -11.99 2.87 25.18
CA ASP A 79 -13.32 3.47 25.29
C ASP A 79 -13.51 4.62 24.29
N ALA A 80 -14.74 4.76 23.79
CA ALA A 80 -15.09 5.91 22.97
C ALA A 80 -15.36 7.15 23.82
N ALA A 81 -14.68 8.23 23.49
CA ALA A 81 -14.96 9.55 24.03
C ALA A 81 -15.87 10.33 23.07
N CYS A 82 -16.86 11.04 23.60
CA CYS A 82 -17.88 11.79 22.87
C CYS A 82 -17.86 13.29 23.22
N ALA A 83 -18.26 14.10 22.25
CA ALA A 83 -18.44 15.54 22.35
C ALA A 83 -19.59 16.02 21.42
N TRP A 84 -19.93 17.31 21.52
CA TRP A 84 -20.97 17.99 20.73
C TRP A 84 -22.32 17.26 20.73
N GLN A 85 -22.82 16.89 21.92
CA GLN A 85 -24.06 16.12 22.08
C GLN A 85 -24.00 14.75 21.38
N ASN A 86 -22.91 14.01 21.57
CA ASN A 86 -22.62 12.71 20.94
C ASN A 86 -22.46 12.75 19.40
N ARG A 87 -22.35 13.95 18.81
CA ARG A 87 -22.14 14.09 17.36
C ARG A 87 -20.68 13.94 16.96
N LEU A 88 -19.74 14.16 17.87
CA LEU A 88 -18.32 13.90 17.65
C LEU A 88 -17.91 12.76 18.56
N SER A 89 -17.27 11.73 18.01
CA SER A 89 -16.67 10.66 18.80
C SER A 89 -15.26 10.36 18.34
N ARG A 90 -14.43 9.95 19.29
CA ARG A 90 -13.07 9.45 19.10
C ARG A 90 -12.95 8.10 19.76
N ARG A 91 -12.39 7.13 19.06
CA ARG A 91 -11.96 5.84 19.62
C ARG A 91 -10.52 5.57 19.21
N SER A 92 -9.74 5.01 20.12
CA SER A 92 -8.33 4.71 19.87
C SER A 92 -8.00 3.25 20.19
N TRP A 93 -7.03 2.72 19.48
CA TRP A 93 -6.44 1.40 19.66
C TRP A 93 -4.93 1.60 19.75
N THR A 94 -4.27 0.83 20.61
CA THR A 94 -2.82 0.85 20.72
C THR A 94 -2.31 -0.58 20.73
N TRP A 95 -1.14 -0.79 20.15
CA TRP A 95 -0.47 -2.09 20.17
C TRP A 95 1.05 -1.92 20.12
N SER A 96 1.73 -2.86 20.77
CA SER A 96 3.18 -2.99 20.79
C SER A 96 3.62 -4.21 19.99
N GLY A 97 4.59 -4.04 19.11
CA GLY A 97 5.18 -5.12 18.32
C GLY A 97 4.39 -5.48 17.05
N ASP A 98 5.05 -6.26 16.19
CA ASP A 98 4.44 -6.92 15.03
C ASP A 98 3.90 -8.28 15.47
N ALA A 99 2.81 -8.72 14.85
CA ALA A 99 2.14 -9.94 15.27
C ALA A 99 2.97 -11.17 14.92
N ALA A 100 3.51 -11.86 15.93
CA ALA A 100 4.37 -13.03 15.73
C ALA A 100 3.72 -14.22 14.98
N ALA A 101 2.40 -14.20 14.75
CA ALA A 101 1.63 -15.31 14.14
C ALA A 101 0.94 -14.98 12.80
N SER A 102 1.03 -13.75 12.29
CA SER A 102 0.47 -13.35 10.98
C SER A 102 1.58 -12.70 10.16
N CYS A 103 1.54 -12.85 8.83
CA CYS A 103 2.51 -12.20 7.97
C CYS A 103 2.10 -10.81 7.50
N ILE A 104 0.97 -10.31 8.02
CA ILE A 104 0.59 -8.92 7.88
C ILE A 104 0.56 -8.25 9.25
N SER A 105 0.98 -7.00 9.27
CA SER A 105 1.13 -6.21 10.49
C SER A 105 -0.22 -5.90 11.15
N HIS A 106 -0.19 -5.58 12.45
CA HIS A 106 -1.38 -5.08 13.16
C HIS A 106 -1.99 -3.82 12.51
N PRO A 107 -1.19 -2.82 12.05
CA PRO A 107 -1.69 -1.72 11.23
C PRO A 107 -2.49 -2.18 10.02
N ALA A 108 -1.99 -3.15 9.25
CA ALA A 108 -2.68 -3.66 8.06
C ALA A 108 -4.05 -4.28 8.39
N ARG A 109 -4.11 -5.09 9.45
CA ARG A 109 -5.36 -5.74 9.89
C ARG A 109 -6.37 -4.73 10.42
N TRP A 110 -5.92 -3.78 11.25
CA TRP A 110 -6.81 -2.71 11.72
C TRP A 110 -7.30 -1.86 10.55
N TRP A 111 -6.41 -1.51 9.60
CA TRP A 111 -6.75 -0.66 8.45
C TRP A 111 -7.83 -1.28 7.56
N ALA A 112 -7.72 -2.57 7.28
CA ALA A 112 -8.74 -3.29 6.50
C ALA A 112 -10.06 -3.44 7.29
N TRP A 113 -9.98 -3.79 8.58
CA TRP A 113 -11.16 -3.86 9.43
C TRP A 113 -11.89 -2.51 9.52
N ALA A 114 -11.15 -1.42 9.70
CA ALA A 114 -11.73 -0.08 9.82
C ALA A 114 -12.46 0.31 8.53
N GLN A 115 -11.99 -0.13 7.37
CA GLN A 115 -12.65 0.09 6.08
C GLN A 115 -13.74 -0.95 5.76
N SER A 116 -13.92 -2.00 6.59
CA SER A 116 -14.83 -3.13 6.29
C SER A 116 -16.28 -2.72 6.07
N ALA A 117 -16.75 -1.73 6.81
CA ALA A 117 -18.12 -1.20 6.75
C ALA A 117 -18.38 -0.27 5.55
N LEU A 118 -17.37 0.00 4.73
CA LEU A 118 -17.57 0.80 3.52
C LEU A 118 -18.40 0.03 2.48
N PRO A 119 -19.24 0.72 1.68
CA PRO A 119 -19.95 0.10 0.58
C PRO A 119 -19.01 -0.66 -0.38
N PRO A 120 -19.47 -1.73 -1.06
CA PRO A 120 -18.63 -2.52 -1.98
C PRO A 120 -17.92 -1.69 -3.07
N GLN A 121 -18.57 -0.61 -3.53
CA GLN A 121 -18.07 0.31 -4.55
C GLN A 121 -17.08 1.35 -4.01
N ALA A 122 -16.88 1.45 -2.70
CA ALA A 122 -15.95 2.41 -2.13
C ALA A 122 -14.51 1.98 -2.40
N VAL A 123 -13.66 2.94 -2.79
CA VAL A 123 -12.23 2.70 -2.93
C VAL A 123 -11.64 2.43 -1.55
N ARG A 124 -11.03 1.26 -1.38
CA ARG A 124 -10.32 0.86 -0.17
C ARG A 124 -8.82 0.89 -0.45
N SER A 125 -8.05 1.48 0.47
CA SER A 125 -6.59 1.43 0.36
C SER A 125 -6.02 0.25 1.14
N VAL A 126 -4.93 -0.31 0.61
CA VAL A 126 -4.13 -1.34 1.27
C VAL A 126 -3.08 -0.65 2.14
N TRP A 127 -2.74 -1.26 3.27
CA TRP A 127 -1.69 -0.73 4.14
C TRP A 127 -0.32 -0.89 3.48
N HIS A 128 0.54 0.14 3.57
CA HIS A 128 1.94 0.01 3.20
C HIS A 128 2.81 -0.01 4.46
N ALA A 129 3.69 -1.00 4.58
CA ALA A 129 4.55 -1.21 5.74
C ALA A 129 5.56 -0.06 5.96
N ASN A 130 5.86 0.71 4.91
CA ASN A 130 6.75 1.87 4.99
C ASN A 130 6.06 3.15 5.50
N TRP A 131 4.74 3.14 5.67
CA TRP A 131 4.02 4.28 6.23
C TRP A 131 4.30 4.38 7.73
N ASN A 132 4.83 5.51 8.19
CA ASN A 132 4.90 5.83 9.62
C ASN A 132 3.58 6.41 10.16
N SER A 133 2.72 6.87 9.26
CA SER A 133 1.40 7.41 9.55
C SER A 133 0.60 7.49 8.26
N HIS A 134 -0.67 7.14 8.33
CA HIS A 134 -1.59 7.24 7.21
C HIS A 134 -3.00 7.53 7.70
N ALA A 135 -3.72 8.36 6.93
CA ALA A 135 -5.06 8.79 7.26
C ALA A 135 -5.96 8.71 6.03
N THR A 136 -7.22 8.33 6.23
CA THR A 136 -8.25 8.39 5.20
C THR A 136 -9.52 9.04 5.74
N LEU A 137 -10.09 9.93 4.93
CA LEU A 137 -11.35 10.58 5.20
C LEU A 137 -12.45 9.88 4.40
N LEU A 138 -13.50 9.47 5.10
CA LEU A 138 -14.62 8.73 4.55
C LEU A 138 -15.91 9.50 4.81
N ALA A 139 -16.81 9.45 3.84
CA ALA A 139 -18.18 9.95 3.96
C ALA A 139 -19.13 8.77 3.87
N ILE A 140 -19.95 8.56 4.90
CA ILE A 140 -20.95 7.49 4.96
C ILE A 140 -22.30 8.16 5.26
N GLY A 141 -23.07 8.41 4.20
CA GLY A 141 -24.20 9.33 4.27
C GLY A 141 -23.74 10.74 4.69
N GLU A 142 -24.43 11.33 5.67
CA GLU A 142 -24.06 12.62 6.27
C GLU A 142 -22.88 12.53 7.24
N GLN A 143 -22.60 11.33 7.77
CA GLN A 143 -21.52 11.14 8.72
C GLN A 143 -20.16 11.27 8.02
N ARG A 144 -19.25 12.00 8.65
CA ARG A 144 -17.84 12.08 8.30
C ARG A 144 -17.05 11.18 9.24
N ARG A 145 -16.08 10.44 8.70
CA ARG A 145 -15.23 9.53 9.47
C ARG A 145 -13.78 9.71 9.04
N LEU A 146 -12.90 9.91 10.00
CA LEU A 146 -11.46 9.98 9.76
C LEU A 146 -10.81 8.78 10.44
N LEU A 147 -10.15 7.95 9.65
CA LEU A 147 -9.33 6.85 10.13
C LEU A 147 -7.88 7.31 10.09
N LEU A 148 -7.15 7.04 11.15
CA LEU A 148 -5.74 7.38 11.28
C LEU A 148 -5.01 6.22 11.92
N VAL A 149 -3.89 5.80 11.34
CA VAL A 149 -2.90 4.95 11.99
C VAL A 149 -1.59 5.70 11.99
N ARG A 150 -0.89 5.73 13.11
CA ARG A 150 0.41 6.39 13.23
C ARG A 150 1.31 5.69 14.22
N ARG A 151 2.61 5.80 14.00
CA ARG A 151 3.62 5.44 14.98
C ARG A 151 3.83 6.61 15.94
N GLU A 152 3.70 6.37 17.23
CA GLU A 152 3.90 7.37 18.26
C GLU A 152 5.40 7.53 18.60
N ARG A 153 5.76 8.59 19.34
CA ARG A 153 7.17 8.89 19.67
C ARG A 153 7.86 7.76 20.46
N GLY A 154 7.10 6.93 21.18
CA GLY A 154 7.60 5.74 21.88
C GLY A 154 7.75 4.49 20.99
N GLY A 155 7.57 4.61 19.68
CA GLY A 155 7.67 3.50 18.73
C GLY A 155 6.44 2.59 18.68
N GLN A 156 5.49 2.76 19.60
CA GLN A 156 4.19 2.08 19.60
C GLN A 156 3.30 2.56 18.45
N TRP A 157 2.46 1.68 17.96
CA TRP A 157 1.44 2.03 16.98
C TRP A 157 0.15 2.41 17.68
N ALA A 158 -0.48 3.47 17.18
CA ALA A 158 -1.80 3.89 17.58
C ALA A 158 -2.69 4.03 16.35
N ALA A 159 -3.89 3.46 16.41
CA ALA A 159 -4.96 3.80 15.49
C ALA A 159 -6.01 4.63 16.20
N THR A 160 -6.62 5.55 15.46
CA THR A 160 -7.71 6.38 15.96
C THR A 160 -8.76 6.51 14.88
N GLU A 161 -10.01 6.29 15.28
CA GLU A 161 -11.20 6.57 14.51
C GLU A 161 -11.87 7.81 15.10
N TRP A 162 -12.13 8.77 14.23
CA TRP A 162 -12.97 9.91 14.53
C TRP A 162 -14.24 9.82 13.72
N ARG A 163 -15.39 10.12 14.34
CA ARG A 163 -16.68 10.21 13.64
C ARG A 163 -17.34 11.54 13.99
N TRP A 164 -17.87 12.20 12.98
CA TRP A 164 -18.65 13.42 13.12
C TRP A 164 -19.98 13.31 12.36
N ASP A 165 -21.09 13.51 13.07
CA ASP A 165 -22.43 13.66 12.53
C ASP A 165 -22.84 15.15 12.51
N PRO A 166 -22.80 15.83 11.34
CA PRO A 166 -23.04 17.26 11.24
C PRO A 166 -24.36 17.70 11.87
N ASN A 167 -24.35 18.78 12.66
CA ASN A 167 -25.57 19.31 13.23
C ASN A 167 -26.53 19.83 12.12
N PRO A 168 -27.85 19.59 12.22
CA PRO A 168 -28.81 20.14 11.25
C PRO A 168 -28.82 21.67 11.22
N ARG A 169 -28.56 22.36 12.34
CA ARG A 169 -28.55 23.83 12.45
C ARG A 169 -27.34 24.44 11.72
N PRO A 170 -27.53 25.34 10.72
CA PRO A 170 -26.44 25.84 9.89
C PRO A 170 -25.29 26.52 10.64
N ALA A 171 -25.59 27.37 11.62
CA ALA A 171 -24.55 28.10 12.37
C ALA A 171 -23.65 27.13 13.16
N THR A 172 -24.26 26.19 13.90
CA THR A 172 -23.53 25.14 14.63
C THR A 172 -22.76 24.23 13.68
N ARG A 173 -23.36 23.87 12.53
CA ARG A 173 -22.69 23.03 11.52
C ARG A 173 -21.42 23.68 10.99
N ARG A 174 -21.47 24.97 10.61
CA ARG A 174 -20.29 25.71 10.10
C ARG A 174 -19.16 25.72 11.13
N TRP A 175 -19.50 25.99 12.39
CA TRP A 175 -18.52 25.95 13.48
C TRP A 175 -17.89 24.56 13.65
N GLN A 176 -18.71 23.50 13.68
CA GLN A 176 -18.23 22.11 13.77
C GLN A 176 -17.35 21.73 12.57
N GLN A 177 -17.73 22.15 11.37
CA GLN A 177 -17.01 21.89 10.13
C GLN A 177 -15.61 22.50 10.15
N GLY A 178 -15.45 23.74 10.63
CA GLY A 178 -14.13 24.37 10.76
C GLY A 178 -13.19 23.57 11.68
N ARG A 179 -13.72 23.04 12.79
CA ARG A 179 -12.96 22.19 13.71
C ARG A 179 -12.63 20.83 13.11
N TRP A 180 -13.60 20.20 12.46
CA TRP A 180 -13.38 18.95 11.74
C TRP A 180 -12.31 19.11 10.66
N GLN A 181 -12.33 20.22 9.91
CA GLN A 181 -11.32 20.51 8.90
C GLN A 181 -9.94 20.65 9.53
N ALA A 182 -9.81 21.34 10.68
CA ALA A 182 -8.54 21.45 11.39
C ALA A 182 -7.97 20.08 11.81
N LEU A 183 -8.83 19.15 12.22
CA LEU A 183 -8.45 17.76 12.52
C LEU A 183 -7.97 17.03 11.27
N VAL A 184 -8.71 17.14 10.16
CA VAL A 184 -8.35 16.53 8.87
C VAL A 184 -7.01 17.08 8.37
N ASP A 185 -6.82 18.39 8.40
CA ASP A 185 -5.57 19.03 7.97
C ASP A 185 -4.39 18.61 8.85
N ALA A 186 -4.62 18.42 10.16
CA ALA A 186 -3.60 17.89 11.07
C ALA A 186 -3.22 16.45 10.72
N ALA A 187 -4.21 15.59 10.43
CA ALA A 187 -3.97 14.21 10.02
C ALA A 187 -3.23 14.15 8.68
N ALA A 188 -3.60 15.01 7.72
CA ALA A 188 -2.94 15.08 6.41
C ALA A 188 -1.48 15.52 6.50
N ARG A 189 -1.14 16.49 7.37
CA ARG A 189 0.26 16.90 7.60
C ARG A 189 1.12 15.80 8.23
N GLY A 190 0.51 14.97 9.07
CA GLY A 190 1.20 13.86 9.75
C GLY A 190 1.24 12.57 8.94
N ALA A 191 0.36 12.39 7.95
CA ALA A 191 0.42 11.29 7.01
C ALA A 191 1.64 11.49 6.12
N GLY A 192 2.63 10.60 6.23
CA GLY A 192 3.86 10.69 5.47
C GLY A 192 3.53 10.77 3.97
N SER A 193 4.08 11.78 3.30
CA SER A 193 4.01 11.91 1.85
C SER A 193 4.72 10.74 1.20
N SER A 194 3.93 9.81 0.65
CA SER A 194 4.34 8.81 -0.34
C SER A 194 5.44 7.82 0.08
N PRO A 195 5.59 6.68 -0.61
CA PRO A 195 6.68 5.74 -0.35
C PRO A 195 8.03 6.46 -0.37
N PRO A 196 9.05 6.01 0.38
CA PRO A 196 10.42 6.33 0.02
C PRO A 196 10.57 6.09 -1.48
N GLN A 197 11.00 7.10 -2.23
CA GLN A 197 11.46 6.95 -3.61
C GLN A 197 12.73 6.10 -3.59
N SER A 198 12.58 4.81 -3.35
CA SER A 198 13.66 3.83 -3.40
C SER A 198 13.51 3.09 -4.71
N ALA A 199 14.41 3.42 -5.65
CA ALA A 199 14.50 2.92 -7.02
C ALA A 199 13.26 3.17 -7.90
N ALA A 200 13.46 3.31 -9.21
CA ALA A 200 12.37 3.35 -10.17
C ALA A 200 11.57 2.05 -10.06
N VAL A 201 10.43 2.09 -9.38
CA VAL A 201 9.50 0.95 -9.31
C VAL A 201 9.02 0.70 -10.74
N ALA A 202 9.22 -0.52 -11.23
CA ALA A 202 8.82 -0.88 -12.58
C ALA A 202 7.32 -0.62 -12.77
N PRO A 203 6.88 -0.04 -13.91
CA PRO A 203 5.47 0.28 -14.15
C PRO A 203 4.50 -0.88 -13.90
N ASP A 204 4.91 -2.11 -14.22
CA ASP A 204 4.12 -3.32 -13.99
C ASP A 204 3.90 -3.62 -12.50
N THR A 205 4.87 -3.31 -11.64
CA THR A 205 4.73 -3.48 -10.18
C THR A 205 3.68 -2.53 -9.63
N THR A 206 3.66 -1.27 -10.07
CA THR A 206 2.62 -0.29 -9.68
C THR A 206 1.23 -0.73 -10.14
N ARG A 207 1.11 -1.24 -11.38
CA ARG A 207 -0.15 -1.81 -11.89
C ARG A 207 -0.60 -3.02 -11.07
N LEU A 208 0.32 -3.93 -10.74
CA LEU A 208 0.04 -5.09 -9.92
C LEU A 208 -0.40 -4.73 -8.50
N GLN A 209 0.16 -3.68 -7.89
CA GLN A 209 -0.31 -3.21 -6.58
C GLN A 209 -1.78 -2.76 -6.63
N ALA A 210 -2.20 -2.08 -7.70
CA ALA A 210 -3.60 -1.69 -7.89
C ALA A 210 -4.53 -2.89 -8.13
N VAL A 211 -4.08 -3.89 -8.89
CA VAL A 211 -4.79 -5.15 -9.09
C VAL A 211 -4.92 -5.92 -7.77
N PHE A 212 -3.83 -6.03 -7.00
CA PHE A 212 -3.80 -6.67 -5.69
C PHE A 212 -4.79 -6.01 -4.72
N ALA A 213 -4.79 -4.67 -4.64
CA ALA A 213 -5.75 -3.92 -3.83
C ALA A 213 -7.21 -4.23 -4.19
N ALA A 214 -7.50 -4.41 -5.48
CA ALA A 214 -8.83 -4.78 -5.95
C ALA A 214 -9.19 -6.24 -5.59
N VAL A 215 -8.26 -7.19 -5.74
CA VAL A 215 -8.44 -8.61 -5.36
C VAL A 215 -8.68 -8.77 -3.86
N LEU A 216 -8.04 -7.95 -3.03
CA LEU A 216 -8.30 -7.97 -1.61
C LEU A 216 -9.76 -7.66 -1.30
N GLY A 217 -10.42 -6.77 -2.07
CA GLY A 217 -11.84 -6.47 -1.88
C GLY A 217 -12.19 -5.98 -0.48
N GLY A 218 -11.21 -5.42 0.25
CA GLY A 218 -11.35 -5.02 1.64
C GLY A 218 -10.93 -6.06 2.69
N ARG A 219 -10.41 -7.22 2.27
CA ARG A 219 -9.63 -8.10 3.14
C ARG A 219 -8.31 -7.44 3.55
N ALA A 220 -7.74 -7.93 4.64
CA ALA A 220 -6.48 -7.43 5.14
C ALA A 220 -5.31 -7.86 4.25
N GLY A 221 -4.48 -6.88 3.89
CA GLY A 221 -3.26 -7.10 3.14
C GLY A 221 -2.29 -5.95 3.37
N GLU A 222 -1.04 -6.19 3.04
CA GLU A 222 0.08 -5.30 3.28
C GLU A 222 1.01 -5.23 2.07
N ILE A 223 1.54 -4.05 1.80
CA ILE A 223 2.56 -3.81 0.77
C ILE A 223 3.85 -3.41 1.48
N GLY A 224 4.86 -4.29 1.48
CA GLY A 224 6.14 -4.10 2.14
C GLY A 224 7.32 -4.07 1.17
N SER A 225 8.54 -4.09 1.73
CA SER A 225 9.78 -4.20 0.96
C SER A 225 9.90 -5.54 0.23
N ASP A 226 9.38 -6.60 0.84
CA ASP A 226 9.55 -7.98 0.38
C ASP A 226 8.44 -8.40 -0.62
N GLY A 227 7.50 -7.49 -0.90
CA GLY A 227 6.38 -7.70 -1.81
C GLY A 227 5.05 -7.35 -1.15
N MET A 228 4.00 -8.01 -1.61
CA MET A 228 2.64 -7.86 -1.08
C MET A 228 2.28 -9.10 -0.27
N ALA A 229 1.53 -8.96 0.81
CA ALA A 229 1.14 -10.09 1.66
C ALA A 229 -0.32 -10.00 2.07
N MET A 230 -0.97 -11.14 2.27
CA MET A 230 -2.34 -11.23 2.75
C MET A 230 -2.60 -12.52 3.54
N ASP A 231 -3.59 -12.45 4.43
CA ASP A 231 -4.12 -13.62 5.12
C ASP A 231 -5.36 -14.13 4.37
N ALA A 232 -5.30 -15.36 3.84
CA ALA A 232 -6.41 -15.98 3.12
C ALA A 232 -6.57 -17.45 3.50
N GLY A 233 -7.78 -17.86 3.92
CA GLY A 233 -8.06 -19.27 4.26
C GLY A 233 -7.25 -19.82 5.44
N GLY A 234 -6.73 -18.95 6.32
CA GLY A 234 -5.80 -19.33 7.40
C GLY A 234 -4.34 -19.47 6.96
N LEU A 235 -4.01 -19.07 5.73
CA LEU A 235 -2.67 -19.09 5.17
C LEU A 235 -2.11 -17.67 5.12
N CYS A 236 -0.84 -17.54 5.42
CA CYS A 236 -0.07 -16.37 5.03
C CYS A 236 0.34 -16.53 3.55
N ILE A 237 -0.17 -15.67 2.67
CA ILE A 237 0.19 -15.68 1.25
C ILE A 237 1.02 -14.43 0.95
N GLY A 238 2.29 -14.65 0.61
CA GLY A 238 3.16 -13.62 0.04
C GLY A 238 3.06 -13.62 -1.48
N LEU A 239 3.09 -12.43 -2.09
CA LEU A 239 3.08 -12.19 -3.52
C LEU A 239 4.33 -11.39 -3.90
N SER A 240 5.12 -11.97 -4.81
CA SER A 240 6.38 -11.40 -5.25
C SER A 240 6.34 -10.98 -6.73
N ASN A 241 6.79 -9.76 -6.99
CA ASN A 241 7.03 -9.19 -8.31
C ASN A 241 8.01 -7.99 -8.20
N PRO A 242 8.98 -7.82 -9.11
CA PRO A 242 9.37 -8.75 -10.17
C PRO A 242 10.07 -10.00 -9.61
N LEU A 243 9.91 -11.14 -10.29
CA LEU A 243 10.61 -12.37 -9.91
C LEU A 243 12.06 -12.36 -10.42
N PRO A 244 13.03 -12.80 -9.60
CA PRO A 244 14.41 -12.95 -10.03
C PRO A 244 14.54 -13.99 -11.16
N GLY A 245 15.53 -13.79 -12.03
CA GLY A 245 15.83 -14.68 -13.17
C GLY A 245 14.97 -14.46 -14.41
N GLN A 246 15.49 -14.84 -15.58
CA GLN A 246 14.77 -14.77 -16.86
C GLN A 246 14.26 -16.17 -17.24
N SER A 247 13.00 -16.48 -16.91
CA SER A 247 12.29 -17.59 -17.57
C SER A 247 11.44 -16.97 -18.68
N THR A 248 12.05 -16.66 -19.82
CA THR A 248 11.29 -16.31 -21.02
C THR A 248 10.70 -17.58 -21.58
N LEU A 249 9.55 -18.00 -21.03
CA LEU A 249 8.75 -19.03 -21.66
C LEU A 249 8.17 -18.44 -22.95
N PRO A 250 8.21 -19.14 -24.09
CA PRO A 250 7.52 -18.71 -25.30
C PRO A 250 6.01 -18.89 -25.08
N LEU A 251 5.33 -17.82 -24.66
CA LEU A 251 3.90 -17.85 -24.31
C LEU A 251 3.08 -17.13 -25.37
N SER A 252 2.04 -17.79 -25.88
CA SER A 252 1.08 -17.17 -26.79
C SER A 252 0.16 -16.22 -26.03
N TYR A 253 -0.03 -15.00 -26.54
CA TYR A 253 -0.98 -14.03 -25.99
C TYR A 253 -2.44 -14.48 -26.18
N ASN A 254 -2.77 -15.15 -27.28
CA ASN A 254 -4.12 -15.65 -27.53
C ASN A 254 -4.29 -17.04 -26.90
N ALA A 255 -5.42 -17.25 -26.22
CA ALA A 255 -5.77 -18.54 -25.63
C ALA A 255 -5.97 -19.63 -26.70
N ALA A 256 -6.54 -19.29 -27.86
CA ALA A 256 -6.78 -20.22 -28.96
C ALA A 256 -5.48 -20.72 -29.61
N ASP A 257 -4.43 -19.91 -29.57
CA ASP A 257 -3.11 -20.25 -30.12
C ASP A 257 -2.25 -21.05 -29.12
N SER A 258 -2.75 -21.24 -27.89
CA SER A 258 -2.09 -22.05 -26.87
C SER A 258 -2.29 -23.53 -27.15
N ARG A 259 -1.30 -24.16 -27.78
CA ARG A 259 -1.33 -25.61 -28.05
C ARG A 259 -0.88 -26.42 -26.85
N LEU A 260 -1.33 -27.68 -26.78
CA LEU A 260 -0.99 -28.58 -25.68
C LEU A 260 0.51 -28.88 -25.65
N GLU A 261 1.15 -29.01 -26.82
CA GLU A 261 2.58 -29.28 -26.96
C GLU A 261 3.43 -28.12 -26.44
N GLN A 262 3.02 -26.87 -26.71
CA GLN A 262 3.70 -25.68 -26.20
C GLN A 262 3.63 -25.59 -24.68
N ARG A 263 2.47 -25.97 -24.09
CA ARG A 263 2.32 -26.05 -22.63
C ARG A 263 3.17 -27.16 -22.03
N ALA A 264 3.20 -28.33 -22.64
CA ALA A 264 4.06 -29.44 -22.20
C ALA A 264 5.55 -29.06 -22.28
N ALA A 265 5.98 -28.42 -23.37
CA ALA A 265 7.35 -27.92 -23.52
C ALA A 265 7.70 -26.87 -22.45
N SER A 266 6.78 -25.95 -22.16
CA SER A 266 6.94 -24.96 -21.10
C SER A 266 7.05 -25.61 -19.71
N HIS A 267 6.25 -26.64 -19.45
CA HIS A 267 6.34 -27.42 -18.21
C HIS A 267 7.70 -28.12 -18.06
N LEU A 268 8.23 -28.70 -19.13
CA LEU A 268 9.57 -29.31 -19.13
C LEU A 268 10.66 -28.28 -18.87
N GLN A 269 10.58 -27.09 -19.48
CA GLN A 269 11.51 -25.99 -19.22
C GLN A 269 11.47 -25.58 -17.73
N LEU A 270 10.27 -25.44 -17.16
CA LEU A 270 10.10 -25.13 -15.74
C LEU A 270 10.64 -26.24 -14.83
N SER A 271 10.42 -27.50 -15.17
CA SER A 271 10.93 -28.65 -14.40
C SER A 271 12.47 -28.69 -14.36
N ARG A 272 13.12 -28.26 -15.45
CA ARG A 272 14.58 -28.09 -15.48
C ARG A 272 15.06 -26.90 -14.64
N GLN A 273 14.27 -25.83 -14.58
CA GLN A 273 14.58 -24.63 -13.79
C GLN A 273 14.39 -24.86 -12.28
N PHE A 274 13.41 -25.68 -11.90
CA PHE A 274 13.09 -26.02 -10.52
C PHE A 274 13.22 -27.54 -10.31
N PRO A 275 14.46 -28.08 -10.27
CA PRO A 275 14.68 -29.53 -10.22
C PRO A 275 14.16 -30.19 -8.92
N ASN A 276 14.01 -29.41 -7.85
CA ASN A 276 13.49 -29.87 -6.56
C ASN A 276 11.97 -29.68 -6.41
N ALA A 277 11.29 -29.23 -7.47
CA ALA A 277 9.86 -28.96 -7.43
C ALA A 277 9.04 -30.25 -7.49
N VAL A 278 8.14 -30.43 -6.52
CA VAL A 278 7.06 -31.41 -6.61
C VAL A 278 5.85 -30.71 -7.21
N TRP A 279 5.56 -30.97 -8.49
CA TRP A 279 4.48 -30.30 -9.21
C TRP A 279 3.11 -30.80 -8.77
N LEU A 280 2.31 -29.90 -8.18
CA LEU A 280 0.92 -30.17 -7.79
C LEU A 280 -0.08 -29.82 -8.89
N THR A 281 0.24 -28.77 -9.64
CA THR A 281 -0.52 -28.35 -10.82
C THR A 281 0.48 -28.12 -11.94
N PRO A 282 0.45 -28.93 -13.01
CA PRO A 282 1.33 -28.74 -14.15
C PRO A 282 1.02 -27.40 -14.83
N PHE A 283 1.94 -26.94 -15.68
CA PHE A 283 1.76 -25.70 -16.42
C PHE A 283 0.51 -25.77 -17.31
N LYS A 284 -0.53 -25.02 -16.94
CA LYS A 284 -1.85 -25.04 -17.58
C LYS A 284 -2.27 -23.64 -18.01
N LEU A 285 -3.14 -23.59 -19.03
CA LEU A 285 -3.88 -22.39 -19.39
C LEU A 285 -5.02 -22.22 -18.38
N LEU A 286 -5.21 -21.01 -17.85
CA LEU A 286 -6.34 -20.67 -16.99
C LEU A 286 -7.59 -20.44 -17.85
N ALA A 287 -8.68 -21.08 -17.46
CA ALA A 287 -9.99 -20.84 -18.03
C ALA A 287 -10.62 -19.62 -17.35
N LEU A 288 -10.31 -18.42 -17.85
CA LEU A 288 -10.98 -17.21 -17.39
C LEU A 288 -12.36 -17.08 -18.06
N PRO A 289 -13.35 -16.46 -17.39
CA PRO A 289 -14.62 -16.11 -18.02
C PRO A 289 -14.35 -15.34 -19.32
N ALA A 290 -15.09 -15.65 -20.39
CA ALA A 290 -14.86 -15.09 -21.71
C ALA A 290 -15.09 -13.57 -21.74
N ALA A 291 -14.07 -12.79 -21.38
CA ALA A 291 -13.95 -11.39 -21.75
C ALA A 291 -13.33 -11.35 -23.16
N PRO A 292 -13.98 -10.74 -24.15
CA PRO A 292 -13.61 -10.86 -25.56
C PRO A 292 -12.22 -10.29 -25.94
N ALA A 293 -11.48 -9.69 -25.00
CA ALA A 293 -10.15 -9.11 -25.22
C ALA A 293 -9.05 -9.67 -24.28
N ALA A 294 -9.39 -10.56 -23.33
CA ALA A 294 -8.43 -11.04 -22.34
C ALA A 294 -7.38 -11.96 -23.00
N GLY A 295 -6.10 -11.62 -22.80
CA GLY A 295 -4.99 -12.47 -23.19
C GLY A 295 -4.97 -13.77 -22.37
N ALA A 296 -4.36 -14.81 -22.91
CA ALA A 296 -4.06 -16.07 -22.26
C ALA A 296 -3.36 -15.83 -20.92
N LYS A 297 -3.68 -16.65 -19.93
CA LYS A 297 -3.07 -16.62 -18.60
C LYS A 297 -2.67 -18.04 -18.26
N TYR A 298 -1.45 -18.22 -17.76
CA TYR A 298 -0.91 -19.54 -17.47
C TYR A 298 -0.56 -19.66 -16.00
N LEU A 299 -0.78 -20.84 -15.43
CA LEU A 299 -0.52 -21.11 -14.03
C LEU A 299 0.17 -22.46 -13.84
N ALA A 300 1.04 -22.54 -12.84
CA ALA A 300 1.61 -23.77 -12.34
C ALA A 300 1.81 -23.65 -10.82
N THR A 301 1.67 -24.77 -10.12
CA THR A 301 1.80 -24.85 -8.66
C THR A 301 2.69 -26.02 -8.29
N TRP A 302 3.62 -25.81 -7.37
CA TRP A 302 4.56 -26.82 -6.89
C TRP A 302 4.94 -26.61 -5.43
N LEU A 303 5.52 -27.64 -4.82
CA LEU A 303 6.17 -27.59 -3.52
C LEU A 303 7.68 -27.59 -3.68
N GLU A 304 8.36 -26.83 -2.83
CA GLU A 304 9.80 -26.96 -2.56
C GLU A 304 9.98 -27.09 -1.04
N GLY A 305 10.11 -28.32 -0.55
CA GLY A 305 9.98 -28.59 0.88
C GLY A 305 8.56 -28.25 1.36
N ASP A 306 8.46 -27.52 2.47
CA ASP A 306 7.18 -27.05 3.03
C ASP A 306 6.68 -25.72 2.43
N ASP A 307 7.39 -25.17 1.44
CA ASP A 307 6.96 -23.94 0.76
C ASP A 307 6.11 -24.28 -0.48
N LEU A 308 4.83 -23.93 -0.42
CA LEU A 308 3.91 -23.99 -1.56
C LEU A 308 4.07 -22.75 -2.42
N LYS A 309 4.36 -22.94 -3.71
CA LYS A 309 4.60 -21.88 -4.69
C LYS A 309 3.65 -22.05 -5.86
N SER A 310 2.93 -20.98 -6.20
CA SER A 310 2.14 -20.90 -7.42
C SER A 310 2.57 -19.68 -8.21
N GLN A 311 2.73 -19.84 -9.52
CA GLN A 311 3.16 -18.76 -10.39
C GLN A 311 2.15 -18.56 -11.52
N LEU A 312 1.87 -17.28 -11.79
CA LEU A 312 1.04 -16.80 -12.89
C LEU A 312 1.94 -16.13 -13.93
N TRP A 313 1.72 -16.49 -15.19
CA TRP A 313 2.32 -15.82 -16.35
C TRP A 313 1.23 -15.17 -17.19
N MET A 314 1.41 -13.89 -17.47
CA MET A 314 0.50 -13.07 -18.25
C MET A 314 1.29 -12.48 -19.44
N PRO A 315 1.30 -13.16 -20.61
CA PRO A 315 1.89 -12.59 -21.82
C PRO A 315 1.25 -11.24 -22.13
N ALA A 316 2.08 -10.27 -22.54
CA ALA A 316 1.61 -8.99 -23.04
C ALA A 316 1.31 -9.07 -24.54
N ARG A 317 0.54 -8.12 -25.07
CA ARG A 317 0.29 -8.03 -26.52
C ARG A 317 1.57 -7.59 -27.24
N GLY A 318 1.93 -8.27 -28.35
CA GLY A 318 3.15 -8.02 -29.12
C GLY A 318 4.40 -8.67 -28.49
N ASP A 319 5.59 -8.12 -28.74
CA ASP A 319 6.88 -8.61 -28.20
C ASP A 319 7.12 -8.19 -26.74
N GLY A 320 6.05 -7.81 -26.02
CA GLY A 320 6.12 -7.38 -24.64
C GLY A 320 6.50 -8.54 -23.71
N ARG A 321 7.37 -8.28 -22.74
CA ARG A 321 7.76 -9.27 -21.71
C ARG A 321 6.52 -9.73 -20.93
N ALA A 322 6.37 -11.04 -20.76
CA ALA A 322 5.31 -11.59 -19.92
C ALA A 322 5.45 -11.10 -18.47
N ILE A 323 4.34 -10.63 -17.91
CA ILE A 323 4.26 -10.27 -16.50
C ILE A 323 4.18 -11.56 -15.70
N ARG A 324 5.04 -11.66 -14.69
CA ARG A 324 5.15 -12.85 -13.83
C ARG A 324 4.87 -12.46 -12.39
N VAL A 325 4.01 -13.23 -11.75
CA VAL A 325 3.65 -13.06 -10.35
C VAL A 325 3.76 -14.41 -9.67
N ARG A 326 4.41 -14.49 -8.52
CA ARG A 326 4.45 -15.71 -7.70
C ARG A 326 3.75 -15.45 -6.39
N MET A 327 2.81 -16.31 -6.04
CA MET A 327 2.30 -16.43 -4.69
C MET A 327 3.01 -17.58 -3.98
N SER A 328 3.38 -17.38 -2.74
CA SER A 328 4.01 -18.39 -1.89
C SER A 328 3.43 -18.39 -0.49
N THR A 329 3.29 -19.57 0.08
CA THR A 329 2.88 -19.76 1.47
C THR A 329 3.67 -20.91 2.09
N ARG A 330 3.99 -20.80 3.37
CA ARG A 330 4.66 -21.87 4.13
C ARG A 330 3.62 -22.74 4.79
N LEU A 331 3.67 -24.02 4.50
CA LEU A 331 2.81 -25.03 5.11
C LEU A 331 3.35 -25.42 6.49
N ALA A 332 2.53 -26.13 7.28
CA ALA A 332 2.99 -26.71 8.53
C ALA A 332 4.15 -27.70 8.26
N PRO A 333 5.16 -27.77 9.15
CA PRO A 333 6.34 -28.60 8.94
C PRO A 333 6.00 -30.05 8.59
N GLY A 334 6.65 -30.59 7.56
CA GLY A 334 6.50 -31.97 7.10
C GLY A 334 5.33 -32.23 6.15
N LEU A 335 4.43 -31.25 5.93
CA LEU A 335 3.36 -31.39 4.94
C LEU A 335 3.87 -31.45 3.50
N GLY A 336 5.04 -30.88 3.21
CA GLY A 336 5.66 -30.90 1.90
C GLY A 336 5.97 -32.30 1.36
N ALA A 337 6.19 -33.28 2.26
CA ALA A 337 6.42 -34.68 1.91
C ALA A 337 5.13 -35.43 1.52
N HIS A 338 3.95 -34.83 1.76
CA HIS A 338 2.64 -35.44 1.55
C HIS A 338 1.77 -34.56 0.63
N PRO A 339 2.10 -34.46 -0.67
CA PRO A 339 1.45 -33.53 -1.60
C PRO A 339 -0.07 -33.74 -1.75
N GLU A 340 -0.55 -34.97 -1.53
CA GLU A 340 -1.96 -35.35 -1.62
C GLU A 340 -2.73 -35.13 -0.30
N ALA A 341 -2.07 -34.71 0.78
CA ALA A 341 -2.72 -34.49 2.05
C ALA A 341 -3.76 -33.37 1.95
N ALA A 342 -4.93 -33.56 2.58
CA ALA A 342 -6.04 -32.62 2.50
C ALA A 342 -5.67 -31.15 2.84
N PRO A 343 -4.82 -30.86 3.84
CA PRO A 343 -4.35 -29.49 4.09
C PRO A 343 -3.55 -28.88 2.93
N VAL A 344 -2.73 -29.69 2.24
CA VAL A 344 -1.95 -29.26 1.07
C VAL A 344 -2.86 -28.98 -0.11
N VAL A 345 -3.83 -29.87 -0.37
CA VAL A 345 -4.83 -29.68 -1.44
C VAL A 345 -5.64 -28.40 -1.20
N LYS A 346 -6.10 -28.18 0.04
CA LYS A 346 -6.83 -26.96 0.42
C LYS A 346 -5.97 -25.71 0.26
N ALA A 347 -4.70 -25.77 0.66
CA ALA A 347 -3.78 -24.64 0.51
C ALA A 347 -3.52 -24.31 -0.96
N ARG A 348 -3.29 -25.32 -1.80
CA ARG A 348 -3.17 -25.18 -3.26
C ARG A 348 -4.40 -24.51 -3.86
N GLN A 349 -5.61 -25.00 -3.53
CA GLN A 349 -6.85 -24.43 -4.05
C GLN A 349 -7.03 -22.96 -3.63
N ALA A 350 -6.72 -22.62 -2.37
CA ALA A 350 -6.78 -21.25 -1.90
C ALA A 350 -5.81 -20.34 -2.67
N VAL A 351 -4.55 -20.73 -2.82
CA VAL A 351 -3.54 -19.94 -3.55
C VAL A 351 -3.87 -19.82 -5.04
N GLU A 352 -4.32 -20.89 -5.69
CA GLU A 352 -4.74 -20.85 -7.10
C GLU A 352 -5.94 -19.94 -7.32
N HIS A 353 -6.92 -19.97 -6.41
CA HIS A 353 -8.08 -19.08 -6.46
C HIS A 353 -7.67 -17.59 -6.39
N GLU A 354 -6.72 -17.24 -5.51
CA GLU A 354 -6.22 -15.86 -5.42
C GLU A 354 -5.46 -15.44 -6.69
N LEU A 355 -4.69 -16.34 -7.31
CA LEU A 355 -4.02 -16.06 -8.59
C LEU A 355 -5.01 -15.93 -9.75
N GLU A 356 -6.06 -16.74 -9.78
CA GLU A 356 -7.14 -16.63 -10.77
C GLU A 356 -7.89 -15.30 -10.62
N ALA A 357 -8.20 -14.88 -9.40
CA ALA A 357 -8.78 -13.56 -9.12
C ALA A 357 -7.86 -12.42 -9.58
N LEU A 358 -6.55 -12.55 -9.36
CA LEU A 358 -5.55 -11.60 -9.85
C LEU A 358 -5.51 -11.56 -11.38
N ALA A 359 -5.53 -12.72 -12.04
CA ALA A 359 -5.54 -12.82 -13.49
C ALA A 359 -6.80 -12.18 -14.11
N ALA A 360 -7.97 -12.45 -13.53
CA ALA A 360 -9.24 -11.85 -13.94
C ALA A 360 -9.23 -10.33 -13.75
N GLN A 361 -8.76 -9.86 -12.59
CA GLN A 361 -8.73 -8.43 -12.28
C GLN A 361 -7.69 -7.68 -13.11
N TRP A 362 -6.59 -8.34 -13.48
CA TRP A 362 -5.62 -7.84 -14.44
C TRP A 362 -6.27 -7.62 -15.82
N ALA A 363 -6.94 -8.66 -16.34
CA ALA A 363 -7.62 -8.58 -17.63
C ALA A 363 -8.59 -7.40 -17.66
N VAL A 364 -9.47 -7.27 -16.66
CA VAL A 364 -10.47 -6.17 -16.58
C VAL A 364 -9.84 -4.76 -16.60
N ARG A 365 -8.62 -4.59 -16.07
CA ARG A 365 -8.00 -3.25 -15.89
C ARG A 365 -7.01 -2.88 -16.99
N HIS A 366 -6.46 -3.86 -17.70
CA HIS A 366 -5.28 -3.66 -18.53
C HIS A 366 -5.35 -4.32 -19.91
N GLU A 367 -6.43 -5.06 -20.22
CA GLU A 367 -6.65 -5.74 -21.51
C GLU A 367 -8.07 -5.47 -22.02
#